data_AF-A0A8T6N7R8-F1
#
_entry.id   AF-A0A8T6N7R8-F1
#
_cell.length_a   1.000
_cell.length_b   1.000
_cell.length_c   1.000
_cell.angle_alpha   90.00
_cell.angle_beta   90.00
_cell.angle_gamma   90.00
#
_symmetry.space_group_name_H-M   'P 1'
#
loop_
_entity.id
_entity.type
_entity.pdbx_description
1 polymer ?
#
loop_
_entity_poly.entity_id
_entity_poly.type
_entity_poly.pdbx_seq_one_letter_code
_entity_poly.pdbx_strand_id
1 'polypeptide(L)' 'MPNHGGGVFSGQGYADGMTMGSQIGVQVMGIVATAVYTAVLTYIILKIVNGITGMRVSEEEESTGLDIVLHDERGYDL' A
#
# COMPACT_ATOMS: atom_id res chain seq x y z
N MET A 1 -33.34 30.92 12.35
CA MET A 1 -32.79 31.19 11.01
C MET A 1 -31.48 30.44 10.89
N PRO A 2 -31.28 29.53 9.91
CA PRO A 2 -30.09 28.70 9.80
C PRO A 2 -28.93 29.55 9.26
N ASN A 3 -27.96 29.83 10.11
CA ASN A 3 -26.67 30.38 9.73
C ASN A 3 -25.73 29.20 9.45
N HIS A 4 -25.60 28.79 8.19
CA HIS A 4 -24.53 27.91 7.70
C HIS A 4 -23.41 28.77 7.11
N GLY A 5 -23.00 29.80 7.85
CA GLY A 5 -21.95 30.75 7.49
C GLY A 5 -20.58 30.16 7.79
N GLY A 6 -20.10 29.35 6.87
CA GLY A 6 -18.73 28.88 6.81
C GLY A 6 -18.47 28.42 5.38
N GLY A 7 -17.65 29.17 4.62
CA GLY A 7 -17.34 28.79 3.24
C GLY A 7 -16.75 27.38 3.15
N VAL A 8 -16.63 26.82 1.94
CA VAL A 8 -16.13 25.44 1.71
C VAL A 8 -14.78 25.12 2.40
N PHE A 9 -14.04 26.15 2.83
CA PHE A 9 -12.76 26.06 3.51
C PHE A 9 -12.80 26.32 5.03
N SER A 10 -13.96 26.54 5.66
CA SER A 10 -14.05 26.96 7.07
C SER A 10 -13.94 25.82 8.09
N GLY A 11 -13.72 24.58 7.64
CA GLY A 11 -13.70 23.39 8.49
C GLY A 11 -15.10 23.02 9.01
N GLN A 12 -15.45 21.74 8.92
CA GLN A 12 -16.77 21.23 9.37
C GLN A 12 -16.86 21.03 10.90
N GLY A 13 -15.78 21.27 11.65
CA GLY A 13 -15.71 20.96 13.08
C GLY A 13 -15.80 19.46 13.38
N TYR A 14 -16.01 19.11 14.65
CA TYR A 14 -16.32 17.74 15.07
C TYR A 14 -17.82 17.47 14.91
N ALA A 15 -18.19 16.23 14.57
CA ALA A 15 -19.58 15.81 14.65
C ALA A 15 -20.09 15.85 16.11
N ASP A 16 -21.40 15.92 16.30
CA ASP A 16 -22.00 15.97 17.64
C ASP A 16 -21.54 14.80 18.51
N GLY A 17 -21.01 15.11 19.69
CA GLY A 17 -20.46 14.13 20.63
C GLY A 17 -19.03 13.67 20.37
N MET A 18 -18.37 14.13 19.30
CA MET A 18 -16.97 13.82 19.01
C MET A 18 -16.01 14.87 19.57
N THR A 19 -14.91 14.38 20.13
CA THR A 19 -13.78 15.18 20.61
C THR A 19 -12.56 14.94 19.72
N MET A 20 -11.53 15.80 19.85
CA MET A 20 -10.23 15.57 19.21
C MET A 20 -9.68 14.17 19.50
N GLY A 21 -9.77 13.73 20.77
CA GLY A 21 -9.30 12.41 21.20
C GLY A 21 -10.05 11.26 20.52
N SER A 22 -11.37 11.37 20.38
CA SER A 22 -12.15 10.33 19.69
C SER A 22 -11.85 10.26 18.19
N GLN A 23 -11.57 11.40 17.53
CA GLN A 23 -11.20 11.39 16.11
C GLN A 23 -9.83 10.72 15.87
N ILE A 24 -8.85 10.94 16.75
CA ILE A 24 -7.54 10.26 16.65
C ILE A 24 -7.73 8.73 16.65
N GLY A 25 -8.60 8.21 17.52
CA GLY A 25 -8.91 6.77 17.57
C GLY A 25 -9.50 6.24 16.26
N VAL A 26 -10.43 6.98 15.65
CA VAL A 26 -11.02 6.61 14.35
C VAL A 26 -9.97 6.58 13.24
N GLN A 27 -9.05 7.54 13.22
CA GLN A 27 -8.00 7.57 12.19
C GLN A 27 -6.98 6.44 12.36
N VAL A 28 -6.59 6.13 13.60
CA VAL A 28 -5.74 4.97 13.89
C VAL A 28 -6.42 3.68 13.44
N MET A 29 -7.71 3.53 13.69
CA MET A 29 -8.49 2.38 13.20
C MET A 29 -8.46 2.29 11.67
N GLY A 30 -8.62 3.42 10.97
CA GLY A 30 -8.51 3.48 9.51
C GLY A 30 -7.13 3.03 8.98
N ILE A 31 -6.05 3.49 9.63
CA ILE A 31 -4.68 3.09 9.27
C ILE A 31 -4.50 1.58 9.47
N VAL A 32 -4.92 1.04 10.62
CA VAL A 32 -4.80 -0.39 10.90
C VAL A 32 -5.64 -1.21 9.94
N ALA A 33 -6.88 -0.79 9.67
CA ALA A 33 -7.76 -1.49 8.74
C ALA A 33 -7.17 -1.55 7.33
N THR A 34 -6.65 -0.43 6.82
CA THR A 34 -6.02 -0.37 5.50
C THR A 34 -4.73 -1.19 5.45
N ALA A 35 -3.87 -1.12 6.48
CA ALA A 35 -2.65 -1.91 6.56
C ALA A 35 -2.92 -3.42 6.60
N VAL A 36 -3.89 -3.87 7.40
CA VAL A 36 -4.28 -5.28 7.47
C VAL A 36 -4.88 -5.74 6.15
N TYR A 37 -5.79 -4.94 5.56
CA TYR A 37 -6.41 -5.27 4.29
C TYR A 37 -5.37 -5.42 3.17
N THR A 38 -4.47 -4.45 3.01
CA THR A 38 -3.45 -4.52 1.95
C THR A 38 -2.47 -5.66 2.20
N ALA A 39 -1.99 -5.85 3.43
CA ALA A 39 -1.08 -6.96 3.74
C ALA A 39 -1.70 -8.33 3.44
N VAL A 40 -2.93 -8.58 3.89
CA VAL A 40 -3.61 -9.87 3.69
C VAL A 40 -3.93 -10.09 2.22
N LEU A 41 -4.53 -9.11 1.56
CA LEU A 41 -4.92 -9.23 0.15
C LEU A 41 -3.70 -9.42 -0.75
N THR A 42 -2.66 -8.60 -0.56
CA THR A 42 -1.39 -8.74 -1.30
C THR A 42 -0.77 -10.10 -1.04
N TYR A 43 -0.69 -10.57 0.21
CA TYR A 43 -0.14 -11.90 0.51
C TYR A 43 -0.89 -13.02 -0.22
N ILE A 44 -2.23 -12.99 -0.25
CA ILE A 44 -3.04 -13.98 -0.97
C ILE A 44 -2.73 -13.94 -2.47
N ILE A 45 -2.72 -12.75 -3.07
CA ILE A 45 -2.44 -12.58 -4.50
C ILE A 45 -1.06 -13.10 -4.84
N LEU A 46 -0.03 -12.68 -4.09
CA LEU A 46 1.35 -13.13 -4.32
C LEU A 46 1.47 -14.65 -4.19
N LYS A 47 0.76 -15.27 -3.25
CA LYS A 47 0.78 -16.72 -3.07
C LYS A 47 0.14 -17.48 -4.22
N ILE A 48 -0.97 -16.97 -4.76
CA ILE A 48 -1.62 -17.53 -5.94
C ILE A 48 -0.71 -17.39 -7.17
N VAL A 49 -0.19 -16.19 -7.42
CA VAL A 49 0.70 -15.92 -8.55
C VAL A 49 1.95 -16.79 -8.49
N ASN A 50 2.59 -16.89 -7.31
CA ASN A 50 3.77 -17.73 -7.14
C ASN A 50 3.49 -19.22 -7.40
N GLY A 51 2.27 -19.69 -7.12
CA GLY A 51 1.85 -21.06 -7.45
C GLY A 51 1.60 -21.32 -8.94
N ILE A 52 1.39 -20.27 -9.74
CA ILE A 52 1.10 -20.39 -11.18
C ILE A 52 2.34 -20.15 -12.03
N THR A 53 3.09 -19.08 -11.75
CA THR A 53 4.18 -18.61 -12.63
C THR A 53 5.57 -18.86 -12.06
N GLY A 54 5.71 -18.97 -10.74
CA GLY A 54 6.99 -18.77 -10.05
C GLY A 54 7.39 -17.29 -10.10
N MET A 55 7.49 -16.64 -8.93
CA MET A 55 7.72 -15.19 -8.87
C MET A 55 9.19 -14.77 -8.76
N ARG A 56 10.07 -15.70 -8.38
CA ARG A 56 11.49 -15.45 -8.13
C ARG A 56 12.32 -16.36 -9.04
N VAL A 57 13.37 -15.82 -9.63
CA VAL A 57 14.38 -16.57 -10.38
C VAL A 57 15.16 -17.51 -9.46
N SER A 58 15.85 -18.48 -10.03
CA SER A 58 16.75 -19.34 -9.27
C SER A 58 17.96 -18.57 -8.71
N GLU A 59 18.60 -19.09 -7.66
CA GLU A 59 19.78 -18.45 -7.06
C GLU A 59 20.96 -18.35 -8.04
N GLU A 60 21.08 -19.31 -8.95
CA GLU A 60 22.11 -19.32 -9.99
C GLU A 60 21.88 -18.19 -11.02
N GLU A 61 20.63 -17.96 -11.41
CA GLU A 61 20.24 -16.86 -12.29
C GLU A 61 20.41 -15.50 -11.59
N GLU A 62 20.07 -15.42 -10.30
CA GLU A 62 20.29 -14.22 -9.47
C GLU A 62 21.79 -13.89 -9.36
N SER A 63 22.66 -14.91 -9.27
CA SER A 63 24.12 -14.75 -9.21
C SER A 63 24.76 -14.42 -10.55
N THR A 64 24.21 -14.90 -11.67
CA THR A 64 24.73 -14.65 -13.02
C THR A 64 24.39 -13.22 -13.49
N GLY A 65 23.30 -12.65 -12.96
CA GLY A 65 22.83 -11.30 -13.25
C GLY A 65 21.55 -11.32 -14.07
N LEU A 66 20.53 -10.64 -13.56
CA LEU A 66 19.17 -10.69 -14.11
C LEU A 66 19.08 -10.14 -15.54
N ASP A 67 19.92 -9.15 -15.87
CA ASP A 67 19.96 -8.57 -17.21
C ASP A 67 20.52 -9.56 -18.24
N ILE A 68 21.51 -10.38 -17.86
CA ILE A 68 22.06 -11.43 -18.73
C ILE A 68 21.04 -12.56 -18.90
N VAL A 69 20.39 -12.98 -17.81
CA VAL A 69 19.48 -14.14 -17.84
C VAL A 69 18.12 -13.82 -18.45
N LEU A 70 17.52 -12.68 -18.10
CA LEU A 70 16.16 -12.34 -18.53
C LEU A 70 16.10 -11.40 -19.73
N HIS A 71 17.16 -10.62 -19.97
CA HIS A 71 17.17 -9.59 -21.01
C HIS A 71 18.28 -9.80 -22.06
N ASP A 72 19.13 -10.83 -21.93
CA ASP A 72 20.30 -11.12 -22.80
C ASP A 72 21.22 -9.89 -23.01
N GLU A 73 21.24 -8.98 -22.02
CA GLU A 73 22.04 -7.76 -22.04
C GLU A 73 23.25 -7.89 -21.09
N ARG A 74 24.45 -7.60 -21.60
CA ARG A 74 25.64 -7.37 -20.77
C ARG A 74 25.82 -5.87 -20.58
N GLY A 75 25.65 -5.38 -19.35
CA GLY A 75 25.67 -3.95 -19.04
C GLY A 75 27.02 -3.24 -19.32
N TYR A 76 28.13 -3.99 -19.38
CA TYR A 76 29.45 -3.49 -19.83
C TYR A 76 30.29 -4.64 -20.39
N ASP A 77 30.78 -4.50 -21.64
CA ASP A 77 31.97 -5.20 -22.13
C ASP A 77 33.17 -4.26 -21.88
N LEU A 78 34.14 -4.70 -21.06
CA LEU A 78 35.44 -4.05 -20.88
C LEU A 78 36.50 -4.71 -21.78
#